data_AF-A0A9W7SHS5-F1
#
_entry.id   AF-A0A9W7SHS5-F1
#
_cell.length_a   1.000
_cell.length_b   1.000
_cell.length_c   1.000
_cell.angle_alpha   90.00
_cell.angle_beta   90.00
_cell.angle_gamma   90.00
#
_symmetry.space_group_name_H-M   'P 1'
#
loop_
_entity.id
_entity.type
_entity.pdbx_description
1 polymer ?
#
loop_
_entity_poly.entity_id
_entity_poly.type
_entity_poly.pdbx_seq_one_letter_code
_entity_poly.pdbx_strand_id
1 'polypeptide(L)'
;MKLTAFALLSLTLTAPALAKKKKDNRTNQQKCADKKKWGSGCVKAIEDFCNHENIMTPSTFADEGTQANVNGYKDVWCYAYIDSTCSPPVSLPKDVCFDQWWYQCQAADQYNGMYREVEYGPNACQKWQFGLTGNEAKFTSVVGGFKKRGVNGTGVEDLEEMNEEEVGEEEEVEEEEEEEEEDGEL
;
A
#
# COMPACT_ATOMS: atom_id res chain seq x y z
N MET A 1 -22.53 -19.37 69.37
CA MET A 1 -23.07 -19.52 68.01
C MET A 1 -22.47 -18.42 67.16
N LYS A 2 -21.59 -18.75 66.20
CA LYS A 2 -20.93 -17.77 65.33
C LYS A 2 -21.57 -17.87 63.94
N LEU A 3 -22.20 -16.79 63.50
CA LEU A 3 -22.78 -16.63 62.17
C LEU A 3 -21.66 -16.26 61.19
N THR A 4 -21.37 -17.16 60.25
CA THR A 4 -20.50 -16.88 59.10
C THR A 4 -21.34 -16.29 57.98
N ALA A 5 -21.11 -15.00 57.69
CA ALA A 5 -21.70 -14.31 56.56
C ALA A 5 -20.93 -14.64 55.27
N PHE A 6 -21.65 -15.12 54.25
CA PHE A 6 -21.11 -15.31 52.91
C PHE A 6 -21.28 -14.02 52.11
N ALA A 7 -20.16 -13.39 51.74
CA ALA A 7 -20.15 -12.25 50.83
C ALA A 7 -20.43 -12.73 49.40
N LEU A 8 -21.50 -12.21 48.79
CA LEU A 8 -21.86 -12.44 47.39
C LEU A 8 -20.94 -11.59 46.51
N LEU A 9 -20.03 -12.25 45.80
CA LEU A 9 -19.18 -11.63 44.79
C LEU A 9 -19.98 -11.49 43.49
N SER A 10 -20.53 -10.31 43.25
CA SER A 10 -21.27 -9.99 42.03
C SER A 10 -20.29 -9.82 40.86
N LEU A 11 -20.20 -10.82 39.98
CA LEU A 11 -19.49 -10.70 38.70
C LEU A 11 -20.27 -9.74 37.79
N THR A 12 -19.77 -8.52 37.61
CA THR A 12 -20.25 -7.60 36.58
C THR A 12 -19.64 -8.02 35.22
N LEU A 13 -20.48 -8.55 34.33
CA LEU A 13 -20.11 -8.76 32.93
C LEU A 13 -19.99 -7.41 32.23
N THR A 14 -18.78 -6.90 32.03
CA THR A 14 -18.52 -5.80 31.11
C THR A 14 -18.60 -6.31 29.67
N ALA A 15 -19.66 -5.92 28.96
CA ALA A 15 -19.78 -6.19 27.53
C ALA A 15 -18.78 -5.30 26.77
N PRO A 16 -17.89 -5.85 25.93
CA PRO A 16 -16.97 -5.04 25.15
C PRO A 16 -17.75 -4.18 24.16
N ALA A 17 -17.66 -2.87 24.30
CA ALA A 17 -18.21 -1.93 23.33
C ALA A 17 -17.48 -2.11 22.00
N LEU A 18 -18.16 -2.69 21.02
CA LEU A 18 -17.66 -2.79 19.65
C LEU A 18 -17.57 -1.38 19.05
N ALA A 19 -16.39 -0.76 19.19
CA ALA A 19 -16.06 0.49 18.52
C ALA A 19 -16.24 0.29 17.00
N LYS A 20 -17.26 0.94 16.43
CA LYS A 20 -17.49 0.95 14.98
C LYS A 20 -16.31 1.66 14.33
N LYS A 21 -15.39 0.92 13.73
CA LYS A 21 -14.32 1.49 12.91
C LYS A 21 -14.97 2.36 11.82
N LYS A 22 -14.67 3.66 11.85
CA LYS A 22 -15.14 4.63 10.85
C LYS A 22 -14.68 4.14 9.47
N LYS A 23 -15.62 3.91 8.55
CA LYS A 23 -15.30 3.46 7.20
C LYS A 23 -14.52 4.56 6.48
N ASP A 24 -13.30 4.24 6.05
CA ASP A 24 -12.53 5.13 5.18
C ASP A 24 -13.23 5.25 3.82
N ASN A 25 -13.70 6.45 3.48
CA ASN A 25 -14.43 6.75 2.25
C ASN A 25 -13.51 7.29 1.13
N ARG A 26 -12.19 7.30 1.34
CA ARG A 26 -11.25 7.72 0.29
C ARG A 26 -11.21 6.72 -0.86
N THR A 27 -11.08 7.22 -2.07
CA THR A 27 -10.85 6.41 -3.27
C THR A 27 -9.45 5.78 -3.24
N ASN A 28 -9.24 4.74 -4.04
CA ASN A 28 -7.91 4.12 -4.17
C ASN A 28 -6.87 5.12 -4.69
N GLN A 29 -7.27 6.01 -5.62
CA GLN A 29 -6.41 7.10 -6.10
C GLN A 29 -6.02 8.06 -4.97
N GLN A 30 -6.95 8.47 -4.11
CA GLN A 30 -6.66 9.32 -2.96
C GLN A 30 -5.68 8.63 -1.99
N LYS A 31 -5.92 7.36 -1.67
CA LYS A 31 -5.03 6.57 -0.81
C LYS A 31 -3.63 6.37 -1.40
N CYS A 32 -3.53 6.27 -2.73
CA CYS A 32 -2.28 6.25 -3.46
C CYS A 32 -1.56 7.60 -3.37
N ALA A 33 -2.27 8.70 -3.60
CA ALA A 33 -1.73 10.06 -3.52
C ALA A 33 -1.25 10.45 -2.10
N ASP A 34 -1.94 9.98 -1.07
CA ASP A 34 -1.62 10.26 0.35
C ASP A 34 -0.32 9.61 0.84
N LYS A 35 0.36 8.82 -0.01
CA LYS A 35 1.67 8.23 0.29
C LYS A 35 2.71 9.35 0.26
N LYS A 36 3.02 9.89 1.45
CA LYS A 36 3.83 11.12 1.70
C LYS A 36 5.04 11.36 0.79
N LYS A 37 5.73 10.31 0.37
CA LYS A 37 7.02 10.40 -0.32
C LYS A 37 6.95 10.04 -1.80
N TRP A 38 6.17 9.03 -2.16
CA TRP A 38 6.17 8.46 -3.52
C TRP A 38 4.81 8.50 -4.23
N GLY A 39 3.74 8.87 -3.53
CA GLY A 39 2.38 8.86 -4.07
C GLY A 39 2.22 9.70 -5.32
N SER A 40 2.81 10.90 -5.37
CA SER A 40 2.69 11.79 -6.54
C SER A 40 3.38 11.25 -7.79
N GLY A 41 4.59 10.68 -7.65
CA GLY A 41 5.30 10.04 -8.76
C GLY A 41 4.52 8.84 -9.28
N CYS A 42 3.94 8.06 -8.38
CA CYS A 42 3.15 6.87 -8.72
C CYS A 42 1.82 7.21 -9.39
N VAL A 43 1.12 8.23 -8.90
CA VAL A 43 -0.06 8.80 -9.58
C VAL A 43 0.29 9.23 -10.99
N LYS A 44 1.40 9.95 -11.16
CA LYS A 44 1.84 10.41 -12.47
C LYS A 44 2.17 9.25 -13.42
N ALA A 45 2.91 8.24 -12.98
CA ALA A 45 3.22 7.07 -13.81
C ALA A 45 1.94 6.37 -14.30
N ILE A 46 0.97 6.16 -13.40
CA ILE A 46 -0.31 5.51 -13.71
C ILE A 46 -1.14 6.37 -14.68
N GLU A 47 -1.23 7.68 -14.44
CA GLU A 47 -1.91 8.60 -15.34
C GLU A 47 -1.26 8.64 -16.72
N ASP A 48 0.05 8.69 -16.80
CA ASP A 48 0.78 8.66 -18.07
C ASP A 48 0.53 7.33 -18.81
N PHE A 49 0.43 6.20 -18.10
CA PHE A 49 0.12 4.89 -18.71
C PHE A 49 -1.32 4.83 -19.23
N CYS A 50 -2.30 5.04 -18.34
CA CYS A 50 -3.72 4.84 -18.66
C CYS A 50 -4.35 5.94 -19.51
N ASN A 51 -3.72 7.11 -19.62
CA ASN A 51 -4.17 8.14 -20.56
C ASN A 51 -3.70 7.89 -21.99
N HIS A 52 -2.79 6.94 -22.23
CA HIS A 52 -2.46 6.54 -23.59
C HIS A 52 -3.70 5.94 -24.26
N GLU A 53 -4.00 6.40 -25.47
CA GLU A 53 -5.14 5.88 -26.24
C GLU A 53 -4.84 4.48 -26.79
N ASN A 54 -5.88 3.64 -26.87
CA ASN A 54 -5.84 2.33 -27.56
C ASN A 54 -4.73 1.38 -27.06
N ILE A 55 -4.55 1.29 -25.74
CA ILE A 55 -3.60 0.34 -25.14
C ILE A 55 -4.04 -1.09 -25.51
N MET A 56 -3.17 -1.80 -26.21
CA MET A 56 -3.34 -3.21 -26.57
C MET A 56 -2.25 -4.03 -25.85
N THR A 57 -2.58 -5.25 -25.47
CA THR A 57 -1.64 -6.17 -24.81
C THR A 57 -1.64 -7.51 -25.56
N PRO A 58 -0.47 -8.03 -26.00
CA PRO A 58 0.85 -7.40 -25.92
C PRO A 58 1.00 -6.18 -26.84
N SER A 59 1.86 -5.24 -26.45
CA SER A 59 2.36 -4.15 -27.31
C SER A 59 3.65 -3.58 -26.75
N THR A 60 4.47 -2.95 -27.60
CA THR A 60 5.71 -2.30 -27.17
C THR A 60 5.46 -1.24 -26.09
N PHE A 61 4.36 -0.49 -26.19
CA PHE A 61 4.00 0.49 -25.16
C PHE A 61 3.66 -0.17 -23.82
N ALA A 62 2.88 -1.27 -23.84
CA ALA A 62 2.54 -2.00 -22.62
C ALA A 62 3.79 -2.60 -21.93
N ASP A 63 4.71 -3.15 -22.73
CA ASP A 63 5.94 -3.79 -22.24
C ASP A 63 6.96 -2.76 -21.70
N GLU A 64 7.10 -1.60 -22.36
CA GLU A 64 8.00 -0.52 -21.91
C GLU A 64 7.43 0.24 -20.71
N GLY A 65 6.11 0.41 -20.71
CA GLY A 65 5.36 1.11 -19.68
C GLY A 65 5.70 2.60 -19.56
N THR A 66 5.43 3.12 -18.37
CA THR A 66 5.70 4.51 -18.01
C THR A 66 6.47 4.58 -16.71
N GLN A 67 7.18 5.69 -16.53
CA GLN A 67 7.90 5.99 -15.30
C GLN A 67 7.79 7.47 -14.96
N ALA A 68 7.76 7.78 -13.67
CA ALA A 68 7.78 9.15 -13.19
C ALA A 68 8.64 9.27 -11.94
N ASN A 69 9.44 10.33 -11.87
CA ASN A 69 10.32 10.57 -10.74
C ASN A 69 9.50 10.78 -9.46
N VAL A 70 10.04 10.27 -8.36
CA VAL A 70 9.46 10.41 -7.03
C VAL A 70 9.94 11.71 -6.40
N ASN A 71 8.99 12.57 -6.02
CA ASN A 71 9.30 13.86 -5.42
C ASN A 71 10.16 13.72 -4.16
N GLY A 72 11.25 14.49 -4.11
CA GLY A 72 12.17 14.50 -2.97
C GLY A 72 13.19 13.36 -2.96
N TYR A 73 13.22 12.51 -3.99
CA TYR A 73 14.21 11.45 -4.15
C TYR A 73 14.96 11.60 -5.48
N LYS A 74 16.29 11.58 -5.39
CA LYS A 74 17.12 11.59 -6.59
C LYS A 74 17.19 10.18 -7.15
N ASP A 75 17.01 10.04 -8.46
CA ASP A 75 17.12 8.76 -9.16
C ASP A 75 16.15 7.66 -8.69
N VAL A 76 15.06 8.01 -8.00
CA VAL A 76 13.95 7.10 -7.67
C VAL A 76 12.74 7.40 -8.54
N TRP A 77 12.13 6.35 -9.08
CA TRP A 77 11.05 6.40 -10.06
C TRP A 77 9.95 5.43 -9.67
N CYS A 78 8.69 5.84 -9.81
CA CYS A 78 7.57 4.90 -9.90
C CYS A 78 7.45 4.41 -11.34
N TYR A 79 7.19 3.12 -11.55
CA TYR A 79 6.96 2.53 -12.86
C TYR A 79 5.63 1.76 -12.91
N ALA A 80 5.05 1.67 -14.10
CA ALA A 80 3.87 0.86 -14.41
C ALA A 80 4.03 0.25 -15.80
N TYR A 81 4.01 -1.08 -15.90
CA TYR A 81 4.05 -1.80 -17.19
C TYR A 81 3.28 -3.12 -17.13
N ILE A 82 2.93 -3.66 -18.30
CA ILE A 82 2.22 -4.92 -18.43
C ILE A 82 3.01 -5.82 -19.36
N ASP A 83 3.58 -6.89 -18.82
CA ASP A 83 4.09 -8.00 -19.62
C ASP A 83 2.92 -8.88 -20.05
N SER A 84 2.77 -9.20 -21.33
CA SER A 84 1.61 -9.94 -21.80
C SER A 84 1.94 -10.99 -22.85
N THR A 85 1.29 -12.13 -22.73
CA THR A 85 1.31 -13.22 -23.71
C THR A 85 -0.06 -13.47 -24.33
N CYS A 86 -0.96 -12.48 -24.29
CA CYS A 86 -2.32 -12.62 -24.80
C CYS A 86 -2.34 -12.89 -26.31
N SER A 87 -3.15 -13.87 -26.72
CA SER A 87 -3.40 -14.18 -28.13
C SER A 87 -4.88 -14.56 -28.31
N PRO A 88 -5.68 -13.76 -29.05
CA PRO A 88 -5.30 -12.53 -29.75
C PRO A 88 -4.97 -11.37 -28.79
N PRO A 89 -4.34 -10.29 -29.27
CA PRO A 89 -4.14 -9.09 -28.47
C PRO A 89 -5.45 -8.54 -27.91
N VAL A 90 -5.44 -8.13 -26.66
CA VAL A 90 -6.61 -7.65 -25.91
C VAL A 90 -6.47 -6.16 -25.67
N SER A 91 -7.53 -5.41 -25.98
CA SER A 91 -7.61 -3.99 -25.63
C SER A 91 -7.78 -3.82 -24.14
N LEU A 92 -7.16 -2.79 -23.58
CA LEU A 92 -7.28 -2.45 -22.17
C LEU A 92 -8.19 -1.23 -22.00
N PRO A 93 -9.42 -1.41 -21.48
CA PRO A 93 -10.30 -0.29 -21.17
C PRO A 93 -9.69 0.65 -20.13
N LYS A 94 -9.91 1.96 -20.31
CA LYS A 94 -9.29 3.01 -19.48
C LYS A 94 -9.72 2.94 -18.02
N ASP A 95 -10.99 2.63 -17.77
CA ASP A 95 -11.55 2.40 -16.44
C ASP A 95 -10.89 1.20 -15.75
N VAL A 96 -10.77 0.07 -16.45
CA VAL A 96 -10.07 -1.12 -15.93
C VAL A 96 -8.60 -0.80 -15.64
N CYS A 97 -7.93 -0.05 -16.53
CA CYS A 97 -6.55 0.40 -16.34
C CYS A 97 -6.36 1.15 -15.02
N PHE A 98 -7.19 2.17 -14.78
CA PHE A 98 -7.10 2.95 -13.55
C PHE A 98 -7.45 2.13 -12.31
N ASP A 99 -8.54 1.35 -12.35
CA ASP A 99 -8.97 0.57 -11.20
C ASP A 99 -7.89 -0.42 -10.73
N GLN A 100 -7.26 -1.13 -11.66
CA GLN A 100 -6.20 -2.09 -11.34
C GLN A 100 -4.97 -1.40 -10.74
N TRP A 101 -4.50 -0.32 -11.36
CA TRP A 101 -3.31 0.37 -10.87
C TRP A 101 -3.53 1.09 -9.55
N TRP A 102 -4.68 1.73 -9.35
CA TRP A 102 -5.00 2.38 -8.07
C TRP A 102 -5.13 1.37 -6.94
N TYR A 103 -5.73 0.21 -7.21
CA TYR A 103 -5.81 -0.87 -6.24
C TYR A 103 -4.41 -1.35 -5.80
N GLN A 104 -3.48 -1.50 -6.74
CA GLN A 104 -2.10 -1.89 -6.42
C GLN A 104 -1.37 -0.78 -5.65
N CYS A 105 -1.50 0.48 -6.09
CA CYS A 105 -0.82 1.60 -5.46
C CYS A 105 -1.25 1.83 -4.00
N GLN A 106 -2.56 1.77 -3.71
CA GLN A 106 -3.02 1.97 -2.33
C GLN A 106 -2.57 0.83 -1.39
N ALA A 107 -2.48 -0.39 -1.92
CA ALA A 107 -2.05 -1.59 -1.21
C ALA A 107 -0.52 -1.72 -1.09
N ALA A 108 0.25 -0.88 -1.77
CA ALA A 108 1.69 -0.86 -1.69
C ALA A 108 2.16 -0.19 -0.39
N ASP A 109 3.07 -0.83 0.32
CA ASP A 109 3.75 -0.24 1.48
C ASP A 109 5.11 0.32 1.05
N GLN A 110 5.66 1.23 1.86
CA GLN A 110 6.93 1.88 1.57
C GLN A 110 8.15 1.05 1.96
N TYR A 111 7.97 -0.12 2.59
CA TYR A 111 9.05 -0.81 3.30
C TYR A 111 9.40 -2.20 2.70
N ASN A 112 8.48 -2.86 2.00
CA ASN A 112 8.65 -4.25 1.57
C ASN A 112 8.96 -4.45 0.07
N GLY A 113 9.47 -3.43 -0.63
CA GLY A 113 9.50 -3.54 -2.09
C GLY A 113 8.10 -3.29 -2.62
N MET A 114 7.87 -2.16 -3.28
CA MET A 114 6.62 -1.98 -4.02
C MET A 114 6.66 -2.87 -5.27
N TYR A 115 6.69 -4.19 -5.14
CA TYR A 115 6.53 -5.09 -6.26
C TYR A 115 5.25 -5.86 -6.03
N ARG A 116 4.21 -5.49 -6.77
CA ARG A 116 3.04 -6.35 -6.93
C ARG A 116 2.97 -6.76 -8.38
N GLU A 117 2.91 -8.08 -8.56
CA GLU A 117 2.51 -8.69 -9.81
C GLU A 117 1.06 -9.13 -9.65
N VAL A 118 0.19 -8.62 -10.51
CA VAL A 118 -1.20 -9.07 -10.58
C VAL A 118 -1.45 -9.61 -11.97
N GLU A 119 -2.01 -10.81 -12.04
CA GLU A 119 -2.36 -11.43 -13.31
C GLU A 119 -3.81 -11.09 -13.70
N TYR A 120 -4.01 -10.72 -14.96
CA TYR A 120 -5.31 -10.33 -15.51
C TYR A 120 -5.51 -10.92 -16.92
N GLY A 121 -6.76 -10.84 -17.40
CA GLY A 121 -7.15 -11.30 -18.74
C GLY A 121 -7.35 -12.82 -18.85
N PRO A 122 -7.80 -13.31 -20.02
CA PRO A 122 -8.02 -14.73 -20.25
C PRO A 122 -6.74 -15.54 -19.99
N ASN A 123 -6.83 -16.57 -19.14
CA ASN A 123 -5.70 -17.41 -18.76
C ASN A 123 -4.52 -16.64 -18.13
N ALA A 124 -4.78 -15.54 -17.41
CA ALA A 124 -3.73 -14.76 -16.76
C ALA A 124 -2.67 -14.23 -17.76
N CYS A 125 -3.09 -13.95 -18.99
CA CYS A 125 -2.18 -13.58 -20.07
C CYS A 125 -1.59 -12.16 -19.96
N GLN A 126 -1.98 -11.37 -18.95
CA GLN A 126 -1.41 -10.06 -18.64
C GLN A 126 -0.84 -10.08 -17.23
N LYS A 127 0.45 -9.78 -17.09
CA LYS A 127 1.18 -9.62 -15.82
C LYS A 127 1.43 -8.13 -15.61
N TRP A 128 0.70 -7.56 -14.66
CA TRP A 128 0.74 -6.15 -14.33
C TRP A 128 1.78 -5.93 -13.25
N GLN A 129 2.79 -5.12 -13.53
CA GLN A 129 3.89 -4.87 -12.62
C GLN A 129 4.00 -3.36 -12.33
N PHE A 130 3.92 -3.03 -11.05
CA PHE A 130 3.98 -1.67 -10.54
C PHE A 130 4.92 -1.58 -9.37
N GLY A 131 5.71 -0.50 -9.34
CA GLY A 131 6.66 -0.35 -8.25
C GLY A 131 7.53 0.89 -8.25
N LEU A 132 8.49 0.85 -7.33
CA LEU A 132 9.57 1.82 -7.21
C LEU A 132 10.87 1.21 -7.72
N THR A 133 11.68 2.00 -8.42
CA THR A 133 13.02 1.64 -8.88
C THR A 133 13.99 2.81 -8.67
N GLY A 134 15.27 2.54 -8.42
CA GLY A 134 16.28 3.59 -8.23
C GLY A 134 17.47 3.18 -7.35
N ASN A 135 18.56 3.93 -7.41
CA ASN A 135 19.80 3.62 -6.67
C ASN A 135 19.71 3.92 -5.16
N GLU A 136 18.85 4.87 -4.76
CA GLU A 136 18.59 5.21 -3.34
C GLU A 136 17.39 4.45 -2.77
N ALA A 137 16.69 3.71 -3.63
CA ALA A 137 15.66 2.81 -3.20
C ALA A 137 16.36 1.64 -2.48
N LYS A 138 16.39 1.63 -1.14
CA LYS A 138 16.62 0.41 -0.33
C LYS A 138 15.48 -0.61 -0.52
N PHE A 139 15.10 -0.85 -1.76
CA PHE A 139 14.03 -1.72 -2.19
C PHE A 139 14.74 -2.84 -2.93
N THR A 140 14.50 -4.07 -2.48
CA THR A 140 15.05 -5.28 -3.10
C THR A 140 14.82 -5.21 -4.60
N SER A 141 15.91 -5.09 -5.35
CA SER A 141 15.91 -5.01 -6.79
C SER A 141 15.34 -6.33 -7.32
N VAL A 142 14.04 -6.36 -7.63
CA VAL A 142 13.45 -7.39 -8.49
C VAL A 142 13.78 -7.00 -9.93
N VAL A 143 15.07 -7.09 -10.26
CA VAL A 143 15.57 -6.97 -11.64
C VAL A 143 15.21 -8.28 -12.33
N GLY A 144 14.01 -8.30 -12.92
CA GLY A 144 13.54 -9.38 -13.78
C GLY A 144 12.91 -8.90 -15.09
N GLY A 145 12.25 -7.74 -15.11
CA GLY A 145 11.44 -7.32 -16.28
C GLY A 145 11.90 -6.05 -16.99
N PHE A 146 12.59 -5.12 -16.32
CA PHE A 146 13.10 -3.93 -17.00
C PHE A 146 14.34 -4.30 -17.81
N LYS A 147 14.21 -4.43 -19.14
CA LYS A 147 15.36 -4.44 -20.06
C LYS A 147 16.15 -3.15 -19.80
N LYS A 148 17.22 -3.27 -19.01
CA LYS A 148 18.13 -2.20 -18.60
C LYS A 148 18.46 -1.30 -19.79
N ARG A 149 17.76 -0.18 -19.93
CA ARG A 149 18.18 0.93 -20.78
C ARG A 149 18.72 2.02 -19.87
N GLY A 150 20.05 2.00 -19.69
CA GLY A 150 20.82 3.24 -19.55
C GLY A 150 21.12 3.79 -18.16
N VAL A 151 21.03 3.02 -17.07
CA VAL A 151 21.59 3.46 -15.77
C VAL A 151 22.81 2.60 -15.42
N ASN A 152 24.01 3.16 -15.61
CA ASN A 152 25.25 2.61 -15.07
C ASN A 152 25.17 2.68 -13.53
N GLY A 153 24.92 1.55 -12.88
CA GLY A 153 24.91 1.43 -11.43
C GLY A 153 25.29 0.02 -11.01
N THR A 154 26.51 -0.11 -10.54
CA THR A 154 27.14 -1.30 -9.93
C THR A 154 26.60 -1.52 -8.52
N GLY A 155 26.38 -2.79 -8.12
CA GLY A 155 26.32 -3.18 -6.70
C GLY A 155 25.12 -4.06 -6.36
N VAL A 156 25.28 -5.37 -6.54
CA VAL A 156 24.42 -6.40 -5.92
C VAL A 156 25.34 -7.27 -5.07
N GLU A 157 25.95 -6.69 -4.05
CA GLU A 157 26.67 -7.40 -2.99
C GLU A 157 26.41 -6.60 -1.71
N ASP A 158 26.21 -7.29 -0.59
CA ASP A 158 25.84 -6.80 0.76
C ASP A 158 24.34 -6.79 1.07
N LEU A 159 23.79 -7.99 1.32
CA LEU A 159 22.43 -8.22 1.82
C LEU A 159 22.45 -9.29 2.92
N GLU A 160 23.31 -9.11 3.92
CA GLU A 160 23.30 -9.88 5.18
C GLU A 160 23.72 -8.98 6.36
N GLU A 161 22.98 -7.91 6.66
CA GLU A 161 23.02 -7.33 8.00
C GLU A 161 21.80 -6.42 8.21
N MET A 162 21.31 -6.37 9.44
CA MET A 162 20.14 -5.61 9.94
C MET A 162 18.80 -6.36 9.94
N ASN A 163 18.75 -7.38 10.80
CA ASN A 163 17.54 -7.71 11.56
C ASN A 163 17.89 -7.35 13.01
N GLU A 164 17.41 -6.21 13.53
CA GLU A 164 17.22 -5.88 14.96
C GLU A 164 16.90 -4.37 15.09
N GLU A 165 16.05 -4.04 16.07
CA GLU A 165 15.55 -2.69 16.48
C GLU A 165 14.53 -2.02 15.54
N GLU A 166 13.33 -1.58 15.96
CA GLU A 166 12.83 -1.19 17.28
C GLU A 166 11.37 -1.62 17.49
N VAL A 167 11.11 -2.18 18.67
CA VAL A 167 9.81 -2.20 19.33
C VAL A 167 9.72 -0.89 20.13
N GLY A 168 8.82 0.02 19.75
CA GLY A 168 8.50 1.24 20.51
C GLY A 168 6.99 1.33 20.67
N GLU A 169 6.50 0.92 21.84
CA GLU A 169 5.98 1.79 22.92
C GLU A 169 4.48 2.02 22.81
N GLU A 170 3.75 1.31 23.68
CA GLU A 170 2.31 1.44 23.90
C GLU A 170 2.06 2.72 24.71
N GLU A 171 1.37 3.71 24.13
CA GLU A 171 0.87 4.87 24.88
C GLU A 171 -0.31 4.42 25.76
N GLU A 172 -0.09 4.46 27.08
CA GLU A 172 -1.12 4.39 28.11
C GLU A 172 -2.00 5.65 28.04
N VAL A 173 -3.32 5.46 27.90
CA VAL A 173 -4.30 6.54 27.98
C VAL A 173 -4.81 6.58 29.43
N GLU A 174 -4.45 7.64 30.15
CA GLU A 174 -5.02 7.95 31.46
C GLU A 174 -6.49 8.39 31.30
N GLU A 175 -7.41 7.67 31.95
CA GLU A 175 -8.82 8.05 32.08
C GLU A 175 -8.96 9.02 33.27
N GLU A 176 -9.37 10.26 33.01
CA GLU A 176 -9.78 11.22 34.05
C GLU A 176 -11.23 10.93 34.45
N GLU A 177 -11.44 10.54 35.70
CA GLU A 177 -12.75 10.40 36.35
C GLU A 177 -13.23 11.78 36.84
N GLU A 178 -14.34 12.29 36.30
CA GLU A 178 -15.06 13.46 36.86
C GLU A 178 -16.10 12.98 37.89
N GLU A 179 -15.88 13.37 39.16
CA GLU A 179 -16.77 13.17 40.30
C GLU A 179 -17.70 14.38 40.53
N GLU A 180 -18.97 14.06 40.87
CA GLU A 180 -19.91 14.78 41.76
C GLU A 180 -20.44 16.17 41.31
N GLU A 181 -21.67 16.62 41.61
CA GLU A 181 -22.40 16.62 42.89
C GLU A 181 -23.93 16.52 42.71
N GLU A 182 -24.56 15.84 43.67
CA GLU A 182 -25.99 15.67 43.86
C GLU A 182 -26.49 16.68 44.92
N ASP A 183 -27.08 17.80 44.48
CA ASP A 183 -27.72 18.76 45.38
C ASP A 183 -29.23 18.50 45.44
N GLY A 184 -29.66 17.85 46.51
CA GLY A 184 -31.05 17.86 46.95
C GLY A 184 -31.30 19.00 47.93
N GLU A 185 -32.42 19.72 47.78
CA GLU A 185 -33.11 20.36 48.91
C GLU A 185 -34.61 20.57 48.63
N LEU A 186 -35.41 19.95 49.51
CA LEU A 186 -36.76 20.26 50.04
C LEU A 186 -38.03 20.12 49.16
#